data_AF-A0A938YY40-F1
#
_entry.id   AF-A0A938YY40-F1
#
_cell.length_a   1.000
_cell.length_b   1.000
_cell.length_c   1.000
_cell.angle_alpha   90.00
_cell.angle_beta   90.00
_cell.angle_gamma   90.00
#
_symmetry.space_group_name_H-M   'P 1'
#
loop_
_entity.id
_entity.type
_entity.pdbx_description
1 polymer ?
#
loop_
_entity_poly.entity_id
_entity_poly.type
_entity_poly.pdbx_seq_one_letter_code
_entity_poly.pdbx_strand_id
1 'polypeptide(L)'
;MPAKRPGRRHSVQPKVAERIHISNAQAMERYRVFVEPFLPELEKMAKARAGRDKWLSERMLSWAITKVIAGAKIGSVKKPKHFTLKVAKNAMVEIIRTEIYDRKLVQTKPFEAFLKMVDQRAGVEIRDSDAFEAVSSLLEKIKAAPEIKATFAYHYRLNEPIQSKNFRFRTLNETAKHFGVTLQTVKSRLDAVKKRLRWSAGLKPEPRKKK
;
A
#
# COMPACT_ATOMS: atom_id res chain seq x y z
N MET A 1 -29.07 19.00 46.72
CA MET A 1 -28.87 19.02 45.25
C MET A 1 -27.37 19.15 44.96
N PRO A 2 -26.71 18.24 44.23
CA PRO A 2 -25.30 18.39 43.89
C PRO A 2 -25.10 19.14 42.57
N ALA A 3 -24.21 20.13 42.59
CA ALA A 3 -23.84 20.97 41.46
C ALA A 3 -23.14 20.17 40.35
N LYS A 4 -23.63 20.31 39.11
CA LYS A 4 -23.01 19.77 37.89
C LYS A 4 -21.64 20.43 37.67
N ARG A 5 -20.56 19.63 37.66
CA ARG A 5 -19.23 20.08 37.19
C ARG A 5 -19.29 20.32 35.67
N PRO A 6 -18.86 21.48 35.15
CA PRO A 6 -18.85 21.72 33.71
C PRO A 6 -17.81 20.83 33.02
N GLY A 7 -18.26 20.18 31.95
CA GLY A 7 -17.46 19.26 31.15
C GLY A 7 -16.22 19.94 30.56
N ARG A 8 -15.06 19.35 30.83
CA ARG A 8 -13.78 19.70 30.21
C ARG A 8 -13.86 19.32 28.73
N ARG A 9 -14.25 20.25 27.87
CA ARG A 9 -14.10 20.08 26.41
C ARG A 9 -12.60 20.03 26.14
N HIS A 10 -12.07 18.84 25.88
CA HIS A 10 -10.76 18.68 25.29
C HIS A 10 -10.83 19.19 23.86
N SER A 11 -10.53 20.48 23.67
CA SER A 11 -10.16 21.01 22.36
C SER A 11 -8.84 20.35 21.98
N VAL A 12 -8.92 19.23 21.26
CA VAL A 12 -7.77 18.62 20.56
C VAL A 12 -7.48 19.51 19.36
N GLN A 13 -6.89 20.68 19.60
CA GLN A 13 -6.15 21.34 18.55
C GLN A 13 -4.88 20.51 18.33
N PRO A 14 -4.55 20.11 17.08
CA PRO A 14 -3.26 19.50 16.82
C PRO A 14 -2.20 20.54 17.22
N LYS A 15 -1.44 20.24 18.28
CA LYS A 15 -0.23 21.00 18.59
C LYS A 15 0.63 20.96 17.33
N VAL A 16 0.74 22.11 16.67
CA VAL A 16 1.70 22.33 15.59
C VAL A 16 3.03 21.79 16.10
N ALA A 17 3.55 20.76 15.44
CA ALA A 17 4.81 20.15 15.82
C ALA A 17 5.87 21.25 15.84
N GLU A 18 6.37 21.61 17.03
CA GLU A 18 7.51 22.51 17.17
C GLU A 18 8.60 21.97 16.25
N ARG A 19 8.94 22.74 15.21
CA ARG A 19 10.05 22.39 14.32
C ARG A 19 11.32 22.52 15.15
N ILE A 20 11.82 21.39 15.62
CA ILE A 20 13.09 21.33 16.35
C ILE A 20 14.19 21.79 15.39
N HIS A 21 14.62 23.06 15.51
CA HIS A 21 15.82 23.55 14.83
C HIS A 21 17.04 23.09 15.61
N ILE A 22 17.84 22.24 14.98
CA ILE A 22 19.09 21.71 15.53
C ILE A 22 20.19 22.23 14.62
N SER A 23 21.24 22.83 15.18
CA SER A 23 22.39 23.25 14.36
C SER A 23 23.13 22.02 13.81
N ASN A 24 23.82 22.17 12.68
CA ASN A 24 24.60 21.07 12.10
C ASN A 24 25.64 20.52 13.08
N ALA A 25 26.27 21.38 13.89
CA ALA A 25 27.22 20.96 14.92
C ALA A 25 26.55 20.05 15.98
N GLN A 26 25.37 20.44 16.48
CA GLN A 26 24.61 19.64 17.43
C GLN A 26 24.11 18.32 16.82
N ALA A 27 23.72 18.33 15.54
CA ALA A 27 23.30 17.11 14.84
C ALA A 27 24.45 16.11 14.72
N MET A 28 25.65 16.58 14.38
CA MET A 28 26.86 15.75 14.29
C MET A 28 27.27 15.19 15.65
N GLU A 29 27.19 16.01 16.71
CA GLU A 29 27.51 15.55 18.06
C GLU A 29 26.52 14.48 18.53
N ARG A 30 25.22 14.68 18.27
CA ARG A 30 24.19 13.66 18.57
C ARG A 30 24.38 12.40 17.73
N TYR A 31 24.82 12.52 16.48
CA TYR A 31 25.13 11.35 15.65
C TYR A 31 26.25 10.51 16.26
N ARG A 32 27.37 11.14 16.66
CA ARG A 32 28.51 10.46 17.28
C ARG A 32 28.15 9.74 18.58
N VAL A 33 27.30 10.34 19.40
CA VAL A 33 26.93 9.78 20.72
C VAL A 33 25.83 8.73 20.61
N PHE A 34 24.82 8.96 19.77
CA PHE A 34 23.59 8.18 19.78
C PHE A 34 23.39 7.30 18.55
N VAL A 35 24.12 7.49 17.46
CA VAL A 35 23.91 6.75 16.21
C VAL A 35 25.13 5.89 15.88
N GLU A 36 26.31 6.49 15.76
CA GLU A 36 27.54 5.82 15.34
C GLU A 36 27.86 4.54 16.14
N PRO A 37 27.77 4.50 17.48
CA PRO A 37 28.09 3.31 18.26
C PRO A 37 27.08 2.16 18.07
N PHE A 38 25.89 2.47 17.57
CA PHE A 38 24.77 1.53 17.44
C PHE A 38 24.38 1.30 15.98
N LEU A 39 25.09 1.89 15.02
CA LEU A 39 24.77 1.82 13.60
C LEU A 39 24.66 0.37 13.08
N PRO A 40 25.57 -0.56 13.43
CA PRO A 40 25.43 -1.97 13.01
C PRO A 40 24.16 -2.64 13.56
N GLU A 41 23.76 -2.32 14.80
CA GLU A 41 22.52 -2.84 15.40
C GLU A 41 21.28 -2.26 14.69
N LEU A 42 21.31 -0.96 14.37
CA LEU A 42 20.25 -0.28 13.63
C LEU A 42 20.08 -0.82 12.21
N GLU A 43 21.18 -1.07 11.50
CA GLU A 43 21.17 -1.71 10.18
C GLU A 43 20.57 -3.12 10.24
N LYS A 44 21.02 -3.93 11.20
CA LYS A 44 20.48 -5.29 11.41
C LYS A 44 18.98 -5.23 11.72
N MET A 45 18.55 -4.28 12.54
CA MET A 45 17.15 -4.04 12.87
C MET A 45 16.29 -3.62 11.67
N ALA A 46 16.82 -2.78 10.79
CA ALA A 46 16.14 -2.36 9.56
C ALA A 46 16.00 -3.54 8.58
N LYS A 47 17.10 -4.27 8.33
CA LYS A 47 17.11 -5.46 7.46
C LYS A 47 16.15 -6.54 7.96
N ALA A 48 16.17 -6.83 9.27
CA ALA A 48 15.28 -7.82 9.87
C ALA A 48 13.78 -7.47 9.72
N ARG A 49 13.45 -6.17 9.67
CA ARG A 49 12.06 -5.71 9.50
C ARG A 49 11.63 -5.61 8.05
N ALA A 50 12.52 -5.15 7.17
CA ALA A 50 12.24 -5.01 5.74
C ALA A 50 12.31 -6.34 4.98
N GLY A 51 12.93 -7.37 5.55
CA GLY A 51 13.11 -8.66 4.91
C GLY A 51 14.01 -8.53 3.68
N ARG A 52 13.47 -8.85 2.49
CA ARG A 52 14.21 -8.77 1.22
C ARG A 52 14.11 -7.40 0.52
N ASP A 53 13.30 -6.47 1.03
CA ASP A 53 13.11 -5.15 0.40
C ASP A 53 14.24 -4.20 0.82
N LYS A 54 15.27 -4.07 -0.03
CA LYS A 54 16.45 -3.23 0.22
C LYS A 54 16.09 -1.75 0.36
N TRP A 55 15.21 -1.24 -0.50
CA TRP A 55 14.77 0.16 -0.46
C TRP A 55 14.05 0.47 0.86
N LEU A 56 13.15 -0.41 1.30
CA LEU A 56 12.45 -0.25 2.56
C LEU A 56 13.42 -0.26 3.74
N SER A 57 14.42 -1.14 3.72
CA SER A 57 15.47 -1.20 4.75
C SER A 57 16.25 0.11 4.87
N GLU A 58 16.69 0.68 3.76
CA GLU A 58 17.46 1.94 3.76
C GLU A 58 16.60 3.12 4.22
N ARG A 59 15.34 3.18 3.79
CA ARG A 59 14.39 4.22 4.20
C ARG A 59 14.05 4.14 5.69
N MET A 60 13.86 2.93 6.21
CA MET A 60 13.71 2.67 7.64
C MET A 60 14.89 3.17 8.47
N LEU A 61 16.11 2.86 8.01
CA LEU A 61 17.35 3.23 8.69
C LEU A 61 17.52 4.76 8.70
N SER A 62 17.37 5.41 7.54
CA SER A 62 17.50 6.87 7.41
C SER A 62 16.49 7.61 8.30
N TRP A 63 15.22 7.16 8.31
CA TRP A 63 14.19 7.75 9.17
C TRP A 63 14.48 7.55 10.65
N ALA A 64 14.91 6.34 11.03
CA ALA A 64 15.28 6.03 12.41
C ALA A 64 16.43 6.92 12.90
N ILE A 65 17.49 7.08 12.11
CA ILE A 65 18.63 7.96 12.42
C ILE A 65 18.15 9.40 12.61
N THR A 66 17.33 9.90 11.69
CA THR A 66 16.77 11.26 11.76
C THR A 66 15.99 11.48 13.05
N LYS A 67 15.14 10.52 13.44
CA LYS A 67 14.35 10.61 14.68
C LYS A 67 15.22 10.53 15.94
N VAL A 68 16.27 9.72 15.93
CA VAL A 68 17.23 9.63 17.04
C VAL A 68 17.95 10.97 17.22
N ILE A 69 18.47 11.57 16.15
CA ILE A 69 19.15 12.87 16.21
C ILE A 69 18.18 13.97 16.66
N ALA A 70 16.97 13.98 16.11
CA ALA A 70 15.95 14.97 16.44
C ALA A 70 15.53 14.90 17.91
N GLY A 71 15.36 13.69 18.44
CA GLY A 71 14.89 13.45 19.81
C GLY A 71 15.98 13.43 20.88
N ALA A 72 17.25 13.22 20.52
CA ALA A 72 18.34 13.13 21.48
C ALA A 72 18.68 14.51 22.05
N LYS A 73 18.84 14.60 23.38
CA LYS A 73 19.44 15.76 24.06
C LYS A 73 20.66 15.30 24.83
N ILE A 74 21.83 15.85 24.48
CA ILE A 74 23.11 15.55 25.13
C ILE A 74 23.02 15.94 26.61
N GLY A 75 23.56 15.11 27.51
CA GLY A 75 23.47 15.29 28.97
C GLY A 75 22.12 14.89 29.61
N SER A 76 21.03 14.76 28.83
CA SER A 76 19.70 14.38 29.35
C SER A 76 19.42 12.87 29.25
N VAL A 77 20.14 12.16 28.39
CA VAL A 77 19.91 10.73 28.13
C VAL A 77 20.87 9.88 28.96
N LYS A 78 20.39 9.32 30.07
CA LYS A 78 21.19 8.47 30.97
C LYS A 78 21.54 7.09 30.39
N LYS A 79 20.77 6.60 29.41
CA LYS A 79 20.96 5.28 28.77
C LYS A 79 20.92 5.41 27.23
N PRO A 80 22.02 5.86 26.60
CA PRO A 80 22.06 6.15 25.16
C PRO A 80 21.60 4.99 24.29
N LYS A 81 22.10 3.77 24.56
CA LYS A 81 21.71 2.56 23.82
C LYS A 81 20.20 2.30 23.86
N HIS A 82 19.61 2.31 25.05
CA HIS A 82 18.17 2.03 25.21
C HIS A 82 17.31 3.10 24.53
N PHE A 83 17.70 4.37 24.66
CA PHE A 83 17.02 5.48 23.99
C PHE A 83 17.07 5.30 22.47
N THR A 84 18.27 5.12 21.89
CA THR A 84 18.48 4.97 20.45
C THR A 84 17.65 3.83 19.87
N LEU A 85 17.77 2.63 20.44
CA LEU A 85 17.08 1.45 19.92
C LEU A 85 15.56 1.56 20.04
N LYS A 86 15.06 2.19 21.11
CA LYS A 86 13.62 2.41 21.30
C LYS A 86 13.06 3.41 20.29
N VAL A 87 13.73 4.54 20.10
CA VAL A 87 13.33 5.56 19.12
C VAL A 87 13.38 5.01 17.71
N ALA A 88 14.47 4.33 17.35
CA ALA A 88 14.63 3.70 16.05
C ALA A 88 13.55 2.64 15.79
N LYS A 89 13.28 1.76 16.75
CA LYS A 89 12.21 0.75 16.64
C LYS A 89 10.85 1.40 16.33
N ASN A 90 10.49 2.45 17.06
CA ASN A 90 9.22 3.13 16.86
C ASN A 90 9.14 3.81 15.49
N ALA A 91 10.21 4.49 15.07
CA ALA A 91 10.32 5.13 13.76
C ALA A 91 10.21 4.10 12.61
N MET A 92 10.83 2.93 12.74
CA MET A 92 10.72 1.87 11.73
C MET A 92 9.30 1.31 11.67
N VAL A 93 8.62 1.11 12.81
CA VAL A 93 7.22 0.67 12.84
C VAL A 93 6.29 1.71 12.20
N GLU A 94 6.57 2.99 12.40
CA GLU A 94 5.85 4.09 11.74
C GLU A 94 6.00 3.99 10.22
N ILE A 95 7.22 3.78 9.70
CA ILE A 95 7.47 3.55 8.26
C ILE A 95 6.75 2.32 7.73
N ILE A 96 6.73 1.21 8.48
CA ILE A 96 5.95 0.02 8.09
C ILE A 96 4.49 0.37 7.95
N ARG A 97 3.94 1.13 8.90
CA ARG A 97 2.54 1.54 8.86
C ARG A 97 2.29 2.46 7.68
N THR A 98 3.05 3.52 7.48
CA THR A 98 2.82 4.44 6.36
C THR A 98 3.03 3.73 5.01
N GLU A 99 4.16 3.05 4.81
CA GLU A 99 4.50 2.46 3.50
C GLU A 99 3.65 1.22 3.16
N ILE A 100 3.31 0.36 4.13
CA ILE A 100 2.41 -0.79 3.85
C ILE A 100 0.98 -0.31 3.63
N TYR A 101 0.49 0.66 4.41
CA TYR A 101 -0.85 1.18 4.17
C TYR A 101 -0.92 1.95 2.85
N ASP A 102 0.07 2.78 2.52
CA ASP A 102 0.11 3.54 1.27
C ASP A 102 0.30 2.62 0.07
N ARG A 103 1.21 1.62 0.11
CA ARG A 103 1.33 0.63 -0.98
C ARG A 103 0.03 -0.18 -1.15
N LYS A 104 -0.67 -0.52 -0.07
CA LYS A 104 -1.98 -1.18 -0.17
C LYS A 104 -3.03 -0.25 -0.77
N LEU A 105 -3.09 1.01 -0.35
CA LEU A 105 -4.02 2.02 -0.88
C LEU A 105 -3.78 2.32 -2.36
N VAL A 106 -2.51 2.40 -2.79
CA VAL A 106 -2.12 2.61 -4.18
C VAL A 106 -2.49 1.39 -5.05
N GLN A 107 -2.41 0.18 -4.51
CA GLN A 107 -2.81 -1.03 -5.24
C GLN A 107 -4.33 -1.25 -5.25
N THR A 108 -5.06 -0.86 -4.19
CA THR A 108 -6.50 -1.08 -4.09
C THR A 108 -7.33 -0.09 -4.90
N LYS A 109 -6.99 1.21 -4.89
CA LYS A 109 -7.82 2.26 -5.51
C LYS A 109 -8.04 2.06 -7.02
N PRO A 110 -7.01 1.81 -7.85
CA PRO A 110 -7.19 1.61 -9.28
C PRO A 110 -7.96 0.30 -9.57
N PHE A 111 -7.75 -0.73 -8.75
CA PHE A 111 -8.48 -2.00 -8.88
C PHE A 111 -9.95 -1.90 -8.48
N GLU A 112 -10.28 -1.14 -7.43
CA GLU A 112 -11.67 -0.84 -7.05
C GLU A 112 -12.36 0.02 -8.12
N ALA A 113 -11.65 1.00 -8.70
CA ALA A 113 -12.15 1.77 -9.83
C ALA A 113 -12.47 0.84 -11.02
N PHE A 114 -11.57 -0.09 -11.34
CA PHE A 114 -11.83 -1.12 -12.36
C PHE A 114 -13.06 -1.98 -12.05
N LEU A 115 -13.20 -2.49 -10.83
CA LEU A 115 -14.38 -3.28 -10.45
C LEU A 115 -15.68 -2.47 -10.57
N LYS A 116 -15.68 -1.20 -10.16
CA LYS A 116 -16.84 -0.31 -10.34
C LYS A 116 -17.19 -0.12 -11.82
N MET A 117 -16.20 0.04 -12.70
CA MET A 117 -16.42 0.10 -14.15
C MET A 117 -17.00 -1.21 -14.72
N VAL A 118 -16.59 -2.36 -14.17
CA VAL A 118 -17.11 -3.67 -14.59
C VAL A 118 -18.53 -3.93 -14.10
N ASP A 119 -18.86 -3.50 -12.87
CA ASP A 119 -20.17 -3.72 -12.24
C ASP A 119 -21.22 -2.69 -12.70
N GLN A 120 -20.81 -1.46 -13.04
CA GLN A 120 -21.64 -0.47 -13.73
C GLN A 120 -21.81 -0.87 -15.20
N ARG A 121 -22.73 -1.81 -15.46
CA ARG A 121 -23.04 -2.38 -16.78
C ARG A 121 -23.49 -1.41 -17.88
N ALA A 122 -23.36 -0.08 -17.74
CA ALA A 122 -23.86 0.86 -18.74
C ALA A 122 -23.09 2.19 -18.75
N GLY A 123 -22.50 2.51 -19.89
CA GLY A 123 -22.48 3.88 -20.42
C GLY A 123 -21.40 4.85 -19.96
N VAL A 124 -20.45 4.48 -19.11
CA VAL A 124 -19.39 5.43 -18.72
C VAL A 124 -18.20 5.29 -19.66
N GLU A 125 -18.04 6.28 -20.55
CA GLU A 125 -16.95 6.47 -21.51
C GLU A 125 -15.59 6.77 -20.86
N ILE A 126 -15.29 6.19 -19.70
CA ILE A 126 -14.06 6.52 -18.96
C ILE A 126 -13.28 5.23 -18.77
N ARG A 127 -12.44 4.93 -19.76
CA ARG A 127 -11.35 3.98 -19.57
C ARG A 127 -10.25 4.70 -18.78
N ASP A 128 -10.26 4.54 -17.47
CA ASP A 128 -9.19 5.03 -16.59
C ASP A 128 -7.90 4.25 -16.88
N SER A 129 -6.94 4.87 -17.57
CA SER A 129 -5.68 4.24 -17.99
C SER A 129 -4.94 3.62 -16.80
N ASP A 130 -4.93 4.31 -15.67
CA ASP A 130 -4.21 3.89 -14.46
C ASP A 130 -4.86 2.63 -13.87
N ALA A 131 -6.20 2.55 -13.90
CA ALA A 131 -6.93 1.37 -13.47
C ALA A 131 -6.65 0.14 -14.34
N PHE A 132 -6.57 0.31 -15.66
CA PHE A 132 -6.28 -0.79 -16.59
C PHE A 132 -4.83 -1.27 -16.48
N GLU A 133 -3.87 -0.34 -16.37
CA GLU A 133 -2.46 -0.67 -16.18
C GLU A 133 -2.20 -1.38 -14.85
N ALA A 134 -2.85 -0.94 -13.77
CA ALA A 134 -2.78 -1.60 -12.48
C ALA A 134 -3.37 -3.02 -12.51
N VAL A 135 -4.49 -3.23 -13.21
CA VAL A 135 -5.10 -4.57 -13.39
C VAL A 135 -4.20 -5.46 -14.23
N SER A 136 -3.62 -4.97 -15.32
CA SER A 136 -2.66 -5.71 -16.15
C SER A 136 -1.44 -6.13 -15.31
N SER A 137 -0.88 -5.20 -14.52
CA SER A 137 0.23 -5.47 -13.60
C SER A 137 -0.11 -6.51 -12.53
N LEU A 138 -1.33 -6.49 -11.99
CA LEU A 138 -1.80 -7.50 -11.04
C LEU A 138 -2.05 -8.86 -11.71
N LEU A 139 -2.53 -8.86 -12.96
CA LEU A 139 -2.80 -10.07 -13.73
C LEU A 139 -1.51 -10.87 -14.02
N GLU A 140 -0.39 -10.18 -14.23
CA GLU A 140 0.92 -10.82 -14.32
C GLU A 140 1.31 -11.52 -13.02
N LYS A 141 1.06 -10.87 -11.88
CA LYS A 141 1.44 -11.35 -10.54
C LYS A 141 0.59 -12.51 -10.02
N ILE A 142 -0.65 -12.68 -10.48
CA ILE A 142 -1.48 -13.80 -10.02
C ILE A 142 -0.93 -15.14 -10.55
N LYS A 143 -0.88 -16.15 -9.69
CA LYS A 143 -0.64 -17.54 -10.12
C LYS A 143 -1.93 -18.07 -10.73
N ALA A 144 -2.07 -18.03 -12.05
CA ALA A 144 -3.20 -18.58 -12.80
C ALA A 144 -2.72 -19.15 -14.13
N ALA A 145 -3.43 -20.15 -14.67
CA ALA A 145 -3.09 -20.74 -15.95
C ALA A 145 -3.10 -19.66 -17.05
N PRO A 146 -2.20 -19.72 -18.05
CA PRO A 146 -2.10 -18.71 -19.10
C PRO A 146 -3.43 -18.45 -19.82
N GLU A 147 -4.18 -19.51 -20.12
CA GLU A 147 -5.50 -19.45 -20.77
C GLU A 147 -6.54 -18.66 -19.96
N ILE A 148 -6.47 -18.77 -18.63
CA ILE A 148 -7.37 -18.08 -17.71
C ILE A 148 -7.06 -16.58 -17.71
N LYS A 149 -5.77 -16.22 -17.72
CA LYS A 149 -5.32 -14.82 -17.84
C LYS A 149 -5.67 -14.24 -19.21
N ALA A 150 -5.42 -14.99 -20.28
CA ALA A 150 -5.72 -14.59 -21.66
C ALA A 150 -7.23 -14.36 -21.87
N THR A 151 -8.08 -15.24 -21.32
CA THR A 151 -9.55 -15.07 -21.37
C THR A 151 -9.98 -13.75 -20.72
N PHE A 152 -9.39 -13.40 -19.57
CA PHE A 152 -9.69 -12.16 -18.87
C PHE A 152 -9.17 -10.92 -19.62
N ALA A 153 -7.91 -10.96 -20.08
CA ALA A 153 -7.30 -9.87 -20.84
C ALA A 153 -8.05 -9.58 -22.15
N TYR A 154 -8.50 -10.63 -22.86
CA TYR A 154 -9.30 -10.51 -24.07
C TYR A 154 -10.69 -9.92 -23.79
N HIS A 155 -11.38 -10.44 -22.77
CA HIS A 155 -12.72 -9.98 -22.41
C HIS A 155 -12.76 -8.49 -22.06
N TYR A 156 -11.79 -8.05 -21.26
CA TYR A 156 -11.66 -6.66 -20.82
C TYR A 156 -10.81 -5.78 -21.75
N ARG A 157 -10.33 -6.32 -22.87
CA ARG A 157 -9.49 -5.61 -23.86
C ARG A 157 -8.27 -4.92 -23.22
N LEU A 158 -7.64 -5.57 -22.25
CA LEU A 158 -6.54 -4.99 -21.46
C LEU A 158 -5.31 -4.64 -22.32
N ASN A 159 -5.10 -5.35 -23.44
CA ASN A 159 -3.95 -5.18 -24.33
C ASN A 159 -4.24 -4.25 -25.52
N GLU A 160 -5.46 -3.74 -25.67
CA GLU A 160 -5.83 -2.89 -26.80
C GLU A 160 -5.56 -1.40 -26.50
N PRO A 161 -5.02 -0.61 -27.45
CA PRO A 161 -4.73 0.81 -27.24
C PRO A 161 -5.98 1.62 -26.91
N ILE A 162 -5.80 2.69 -26.11
CA ILE A 162 -6.87 3.44 -25.41
C ILE A 162 -7.76 4.29 -26.34
N GLN A 163 -7.41 4.43 -27.62
CA GLN A 163 -7.97 5.47 -28.51
C GLN A 163 -9.36 5.20 -29.12
N SER A 164 -10.09 4.15 -28.74
CA SER A 164 -11.42 3.92 -29.32
C SER A 164 -12.50 4.77 -28.63
N LYS A 165 -13.07 5.75 -29.33
CA LYS A 165 -14.28 6.51 -28.93
C LYS A 165 -15.51 5.63 -28.63
N ASN A 166 -15.43 4.32 -28.88
CA ASN A 166 -16.45 3.31 -28.62
C ASN A 166 -15.86 2.13 -27.81
N PHE A 167 -15.22 2.42 -26.68
CA PHE A 167 -14.66 1.36 -25.84
C PHE A 167 -15.78 0.56 -25.15
N ARG A 168 -15.99 -0.67 -25.60
CA ARG A 168 -16.84 -1.66 -24.94
C ARG A 168 -16.07 -2.93 -24.64
N PHE A 169 -16.37 -3.55 -23.49
CA PHE A 169 -15.91 -4.91 -23.20
C PHE A 169 -16.49 -5.89 -24.21
N ARG A 170 -15.75 -6.97 -24.48
CA ARG A 170 -16.24 -8.05 -25.35
C ARG A 170 -17.42 -8.73 -24.67
N THR A 171 -18.39 -9.16 -25.45
CA THR A 171 -19.48 -9.97 -24.89
C THR A 171 -18.97 -11.35 -24.48
N LEU A 172 -19.71 -12.04 -23.60
CA LEU A 172 -19.39 -13.43 -23.24
C LEU A 172 -19.42 -14.34 -24.48
N ASN A 173 -20.33 -14.08 -25.43
CA ASN A 173 -20.45 -14.82 -26.69
C ASN A 173 -19.22 -14.64 -27.59
N GLU A 174 -18.76 -13.40 -27.77
CA GLU A 174 -17.53 -13.10 -28.53
C GLU A 174 -16.32 -13.79 -27.90
N THR A 175 -16.22 -13.74 -26.57
CA THR A 175 -15.12 -14.37 -25.82
C THR A 175 -15.16 -15.90 -25.95
N ALA A 176 -16.34 -16.50 -25.80
CA ALA A 176 -16.54 -17.94 -25.97
C ALA A 176 -16.16 -18.41 -27.38
N LYS A 177 -16.57 -17.66 -28.41
CA LYS A 177 -16.24 -17.95 -29.81
C LYS A 177 -14.74 -17.83 -30.07
N HIS A 178 -14.07 -16.82 -29.52
CA HIS A 178 -12.63 -16.62 -29.72
C HIS A 178 -11.78 -17.76 -29.15
N PHE A 179 -12.13 -18.26 -27.95
CA PHE A 179 -11.39 -19.34 -27.29
C PHE A 179 -11.93 -20.75 -27.60
N GLY A 180 -13.00 -20.88 -28.38
CA GLY A 180 -13.63 -22.17 -28.68
C GLY A 180 -14.19 -22.89 -27.44
N VAL A 181 -14.72 -22.15 -26.46
CA VAL A 181 -15.22 -22.70 -25.20
C VAL A 181 -16.67 -22.31 -24.93
N THR A 182 -17.35 -23.02 -24.02
CA THR A 182 -18.72 -22.68 -23.63
C THR A 182 -18.79 -21.37 -22.83
N LEU A 183 -19.96 -20.72 -22.86
CA LEU A 183 -20.23 -19.52 -22.05
C LEU A 183 -19.99 -19.75 -20.56
N GLN A 184 -20.31 -20.95 -20.08
CA GLN A 184 -20.11 -21.32 -18.68
C GLN A 184 -18.62 -21.38 -18.32
N THR A 185 -17.79 -21.91 -19.21
CA THR A 185 -16.33 -21.93 -19.04
C THR A 185 -15.77 -20.51 -19.02
N VAL A 186 -16.24 -19.62 -19.90
CA VAL A 186 -15.83 -18.20 -19.88
C VAL A 186 -16.16 -17.55 -18.54
N LYS A 187 -17.40 -17.68 -18.06
CA LYS A 187 -17.84 -17.14 -16.76
C LYS A 187 -16.96 -17.65 -15.61
N SER A 188 -16.72 -18.96 -15.57
CA SER A 188 -15.88 -19.59 -14.55
C SER A 188 -14.45 -19.05 -14.56
N ARG A 189 -13.84 -18.91 -15.75
CA ARG A 189 -12.50 -18.35 -15.92
C ARG A 189 -12.44 -16.89 -15.46
N LEU A 190 -13.41 -16.06 -15.84
CA LEU A 190 -13.48 -14.65 -15.43
C LEU A 190 -13.64 -14.52 -13.90
N ASP A 191 -14.52 -15.31 -13.28
CA ASP A 191 -14.73 -15.28 -11.84
C ASP A 191 -13.50 -15.75 -11.05
N ALA A 192 -12.80 -16.75 -11.56
CA ALA A 192 -11.55 -17.23 -10.98
C ALA A 192 -10.47 -16.13 -10.98
N VAL A 193 -10.34 -15.38 -12.08
CA VAL A 193 -9.41 -14.24 -12.16
C VAL A 193 -9.85 -13.11 -11.24
N LYS A 194 -11.12 -12.70 -11.26
CA LYS A 194 -11.64 -11.63 -10.38
C LYS A 194 -11.36 -11.92 -8.90
N LYS A 195 -11.57 -13.15 -8.46
CA LYS A 195 -11.28 -13.57 -7.07
C LYS A 195 -9.79 -13.45 -6.75
N ARG A 196 -8.92 -13.92 -7.63
CA ARG A 196 -7.46 -13.85 -7.45
C ARG A 196 -6.95 -12.42 -7.46
N LEU A 197 -7.47 -11.58 -8.37
CA LEU A 197 -7.15 -10.15 -8.41
C LEU A 197 -7.63 -9.43 -7.15
N ARG A 198 -8.85 -9.71 -6.65
CA ARG A 198 -9.34 -9.17 -5.36
C ARG A 198 -8.37 -9.52 -4.22
N TRP A 199 -7.92 -10.76 -4.12
CA TRP A 199 -6.93 -11.16 -3.12
C TRP A 199 -5.58 -10.47 -3.31
N SER A 200 -5.07 -10.38 -4.54
CA SER A 200 -3.80 -9.72 -4.83
C SER A 200 -3.83 -8.22 -4.61
N ALA A 201 -4.97 -7.57 -4.80
CA ALA A 201 -5.18 -6.18 -4.44
C ALA A 201 -5.38 -5.98 -2.93
N GLY A 202 -5.50 -7.05 -2.12
CA GLY A 202 -5.74 -6.94 -0.68
C GLY A 202 -7.19 -6.67 -0.28
N LEU A 203 -8.14 -6.84 -1.21
CA LEU A 203 -9.57 -6.77 -0.93
C LEU A 203 -10.09 -8.11 -0.39
N LYS A 204 -10.96 -8.05 0.62
CA LYS A 204 -11.65 -9.25 1.12
C LYS A 204 -12.54 -9.83 0.01
N PRO A 205 -12.60 -11.17 -0.15
CA PRO A 205 -13.55 -11.78 -1.07
C PRO A 205 -14.97 -11.37 -0.66
N GLU A 206 -15.81 -11.00 -1.62
CA GLU A 206 -17.23 -10.74 -1.35
C GLU A 206 -17.85 -11.94 -0.64
N PRO A 207 -18.67 -11.71 0.40
CA PRO A 207 -19.43 -12.79 1.00
C PRO A 207 -20.29 -13.45 -0.07
N ARG A 208 -20.25 -14.78 -0.16
CA ARG A 208 -21.19 -15.53 -0.99
C ARG A 208 -22.59 -15.11 -0.55
N LYS A 209 -23.35 -14.41 -1.42
CA LYS A 209 -24.79 -14.26 -1.24
C LYS A 209 -25.35 -15.69 -1.23
N LYS A 210 -25.73 -16.18 -0.05
CA LYS A 210 -26.52 -17.41 0.07
C LYS A 210 -27.84 -17.12 -0.65
N LYS A 211 -28.09 -17.85 -1.73
CA LYS A 211 -29.43 -17.99 -2.30
C LYS A 211 -30.19 -18.99 -1.45
#